data_AF-A0AAU1VEJ7-F1
#
_entry.id   AF-A0AAU1VEJ7-F1
#
_cell.length_a   1.000
_cell.length_b   1.000
_cell.length_c   1.000
_cell.angle_alpha   90.00
_cell.angle_beta   90.00
_cell.angle_gamma   90.00
#
_symmetry.space_group_name_H-M   'P 1'
#
loop_
_entity.id
_entity.type
_entity.pdbx_description
1 polymer ?
#
loop_
_entity_poly.entity_id
_entity_poly.type
_entity_poly.pdbx_seq_one_letter_code
_entity_poly.pdbx_strand_id
1 'polypeptide(L)'
;MTSLLETPVPTAADHLTLRRGAARVLLTNWTGSSTVPSRGLYPHQWSWDSAFIAIGLRHLSVRRAQRELESLLGAQWADGRVPHIVFSPAVPLDAYFPSPDFWRSSTAGAPAGAPAGTETSGIVQPPVHALAAWLVHEADPEASRSRGFLPRVYDRLVAWHDYLTGARDLGGGGLAAMVHPWEPGMDNSPCWDGPLRRVEPAAPGSYRRADLDHGQASERPTDLDYGRYVRLASDYRDSGYTDVRGTHAFAVEDPCVNALLIVSEHALARIAAGTGADPAPHEARAERLTAALVERLWSPADGMFLCRDVVGDELIPERSVAGLVPLIVPGLPRHIADALLDTASGPGFRLGDVPMAPSYDFAGHAFDPSRYWRGPAWFNTNWLLERGLRLYGRPRTADALRTAMLDAAGASAFAEYVDPVTAEARGTRAFGWTAALTLDLLAAAGSASGDGGPSTPSIGVRT
;
A
#
# COMPACT_ATOMS: atom_id res chain seq x y z
N MET A 1 -7.80 -10.61 -30.49
CA MET A 1 -7.81 -11.96 -29.86
C MET A 1 -6.42 -12.59 -29.72
N THR A 2 -5.34 -11.90 -30.11
CA THR A 2 -3.95 -12.40 -30.09
C THR A 2 -3.13 -12.00 -28.83
N SER A 3 -3.58 -11.01 -28.05
CA SER A 3 -2.83 -10.46 -26.91
C SER A 3 -2.65 -11.43 -25.71
N LEU A 4 -3.60 -12.35 -25.47
CA LEU A 4 -3.49 -13.30 -24.34
C LEU A 4 -2.38 -14.35 -24.52
N LEU A 5 -1.90 -14.59 -25.74
CA LEU A 5 -0.83 -15.55 -26.03
C LEU A 5 0.57 -14.91 -26.02
N GLU A 6 0.64 -13.58 -26.02
CA GLU A 6 1.90 -12.82 -26.05
C GLU A 6 2.37 -12.36 -24.66
N THR A 7 1.56 -12.61 -23.61
CA THR A 7 2.01 -12.34 -22.23
C THR A 7 3.17 -13.28 -21.89
N PRO A 8 4.36 -12.78 -21.51
CA PRO A 8 5.50 -13.63 -21.23
C PRO A 8 5.15 -14.63 -20.11
N VAL A 9 5.13 -15.91 -20.47
CA VAL A 9 4.92 -16.99 -19.50
C VAL A 9 6.30 -17.41 -18.98
N PRO A 10 6.47 -17.56 -17.66
CA PRO A 10 7.73 -18.08 -17.12
C PRO A 10 8.03 -19.46 -17.71
N THR A 11 9.28 -19.68 -18.15
CA THR A 11 9.69 -20.90 -18.86
C THR A 11 10.33 -21.94 -17.96
N ALA A 12 10.89 -21.53 -16.81
CA ALA A 12 11.47 -22.44 -15.82
C ALA A 12 10.37 -23.22 -15.05
N ALA A 13 10.59 -24.51 -14.82
CA ALA A 13 9.63 -25.40 -14.17
C ALA A 13 9.21 -24.90 -12.77
N ASP A 14 10.16 -24.41 -11.98
CA ASP A 14 9.89 -23.87 -10.64
C ASP A 14 9.04 -22.60 -10.71
N HIS A 15 9.34 -21.71 -11.68
CA HIS A 15 8.54 -20.52 -11.91
C HIS A 15 7.11 -20.84 -12.40
N LEU A 16 6.93 -21.90 -13.19
CA LEU A 16 5.60 -22.37 -13.59
C LEU A 16 4.80 -22.89 -12.38
N THR A 17 5.46 -23.63 -11.49
CA THR A 17 4.84 -24.10 -10.23
C THR A 17 4.44 -22.93 -9.35
N LEU A 18 5.34 -21.96 -9.17
CA LEU A 18 5.09 -20.75 -8.38
C LEU A 18 3.94 -19.91 -8.97
N ARG A 19 3.93 -19.69 -10.29
CA ARG A 19 2.84 -19.01 -11.00
C ARG A 19 1.48 -19.68 -10.79
N ARG A 20 1.42 -21.02 -10.86
CA ARG A 20 0.19 -21.79 -10.61
C ARG A 20 -0.28 -21.64 -9.16
N GLY A 21 0.64 -21.69 -8.20
CA GLY A 21 0.35 -21.45 -6.78
C GLY A 21 -0.26 -20.06 -6.56
N ALA A 22 0.39 -19.02 -7.09
CA ALA A 22 -0.09 -17.65 -6.96
C ALA A 22 -1.46 -17.43 -7.62
N ALA A 23 -1.66 -17.96 -8.84
CA ALA A 23 -2.95 -17.91 -9.51
C ALA A 23 -4.06 -18.62 -8.71
N ARG A 24 -3.75 -19.76 -8.08
CA ARG A 24 -4.68 -20.47 -7.20
C ARG A 24 -5.10 -19.62 -6.00
N VAL A 25 -4.16 -18.96 -5.34
CA VAL A 25 -4.47 -18.04 -4.22
C VAL A 25 -5.45 -16.94 -4.66
N LEU A 26 -5.17 -16.25 -5.76
CA LEU A 26 -6.05 -15.17 -6.26
C LEU A 26 -7.41 -15.65 -6.79
N LEU A 27 -7.50 -16.92 -7.21
CA LEU A 27 -8.78 -17.54 -7.56
C LEU A 27 -9.58 -17.92 -6.31
N THR A 28 -8.94 -18.51 -5.31
CA THR A 28 -9.57 -18.88 -4.04
C THR A 28 -10.07 -17.65 -3.27
N ASN A 29 -9.31 -16.56 -3.30
CA ASN A 29 -9.68 -15.33 -2.59
C ASN A 29 -10.68 -14.44 -3.35
N TRP A 30 -11.10 -14.83 -4.57
CA TRP A 30 -12.07 -14.07 -5.35
C TRP A 30 -13.49 -14.17 -4.77
N THR A 31 -14.15 -13.02 -4.59
CA THR A 31 -15.51 -12.93 -4.03
C THR A 31 -16.60 -12.81 -5.10
N GLY A 32 -16.23 -12.65 -6.37
CA GLY A 32 -17.15 -12.39 -7.48
C GLY A 32 -17.03 -10.97 -8.06
N SER A 33 -16.65 -10.00 -7.22
CA SER A 33 -16.43 -8.60 -7.58
C SER A 33 -15.05 -8.07 -7.20
N SER A 34 -14.46 -8.58 -6.12
CA SER A 34 -13.15 -8.19 -5.60
C SER A 34 -12.42 -9.39 -5.01
N THR A 35 -11.19 -9.19 -4.56
CA THR A 35 -10.35 -10.24 -3.99
C THR A 35 -10.02 -9.88 -2.56
N VAL A 36 -10.29 -10.79 -1.62
CA VAL A 36 -9.91 -10.58 -0.22
C VAL A 36 -8.40 -10.81 -0.01
N PRO A 37 -7.74 -10.12 0.92
CA PRO A 37 -6.34 -10.40 1.23
C PRO A 37 -6.15 -11.83 1.75
N SER A 38 -7.06 -12.30 2.62
CA SER A 38 -7.08 -13.68 3.11
C SER A 38 -8.48 -14.07 3.56
N ARG A 39 -8.96 -15.26 3.17
CA ARG A 39 -10.30 -15.75 3.55
C ARG A 39 -10.54 -15.86 5.05
N GLY A 40 -9.48 -16.08 5.83
CA GLY A 40 -9.58 -16.22 7.29
C GLY A 40 -9.51 -14.85 7.96
N LEU A 41 -8.31 -14.27 8.00
CA LEU A 41 -8.02 -13.08 8.81
C LEU A 41 -8.61 -11.78 8.24
N TYR A 42 -8.75 -11.68 6.91
CA TYR A 42 -9.14 -10.45 6.23
C TYR A 42 -10.25 -10.75 5.21
N PRO A 43 -11.50 -11.01 5.63
CA PRO A 43 -12.56 -11.55 4.78
C PRO A 43 -13.31 -10.52 3.90
N HIS A 44 -12.87 -9.27 3.89
CA HIS A 44 -13.40 -8.14 3.11
C HIS A 44 -12.44 -7.64 2.02
N GLN A 45 -12.80 -6.58 1.31
CA GLN A 45 -11.92 -5.93 0.34
C GLN A 45 -11.13 -4.80 1.03
N TRP A 46 -9.80 -4.83 0.94
CA TRP A 46 -8.92 -3.77 1.45
C TRP A 46 -8.38 -2.90 0.31
N SER A 47 -8.25 -1.60 0.57
CA SER A 47 -7.99 -0.59 -0.45
C SER A 47 -6.65 -0.75 -1.16
N TRP A 48 -5.53 -0.70 -0.43
CA TRP A 48 -4.22 -0.83 -1.06
C TRP A 48 -3.95 -2.28 -1.52
N ASP A 49 -4.61 -3.27 -0.90
CA ASP A 49 -4.48 -4.69 -1.22
C ASP A 49 -5.09 -4.92 -2.59
N SER A 50 -6.28 -4.38 -2.84
CA SER A 50 -6.93 -4.41 -4.16
C SER A 50 -6.06 -3.77 -5.24
N ALA A 51 -5.27 -2.74 -4.94
CA ALA A 51 -4.36 -2.15 -5.92
C ALA A 51 -3.19 -3.09 -6.25
N PHE A 52 -2.53 -3.69 -5.24
CA PHE A 52 -1.48 -4.69 -5.47
C PHE A 52 -2.03 -5.96 -6.12
N ILE A 53 -3.24 -6.38 -5.76
CA ILE A 53 -3.93 -7.51 -6.38
C ILE A 53 -4.25 -7.22 -7.83
N ALA A 54 -4.73 -6.01 -8.17
CA ALA A 54 -4.95 -5.61 -9.56
C ALA A 54 -3.64 -5.62 -10.38
N ILE A 55 -2.53 -5.18 -9.77
CA ILE A 55 -1.18 -5.27 -10.35
C ILE A 55 -0.81 -6.71 -10.72
N GLY A 56 -1.08 -7.70 -9.86
CA GLY A 56 -0.85 -9.10 -10.18
C GLY A 56 -1.86 -9.69 -11.16
N LEU A 57 -3.15 -9.36 -11.00
CA LEU A 57 -4.24 -9.86 -11.83
C LEU A 57 -4.10 -9.46 -13.29
N ARG A 58 -3.42 -8.35 -13.62
CA ARG A 58 -3.20 -7.96 -15.02
C ARG A 58 -2.49 -9.04 -15.84
N HIS A 59 -1.70 -9.89 -15.18
CA HIS A 59 -0.98 -11.00 -15.82
C HIS A 59 -1.80 -12.29 -15.98
N LEU A 60 -3.03 -12.31 -15.46
CA LEU A 60 -3.96 -13.44 -15.55
C LEU A 60 -5.25 -13.06 -16.28
N SER A 61 -5.80 -11.90 -15.96
CA SER A 61 -7.02 -11.35 -16.53
C SER A 61 -7.10 -9.85 -16.28
N VAL A 62 -6.75 -9.04 -17.29
CA VAL A 62 -6.93 -7.58 -17.26
C VAL A 62 -8.38 -7.22 -16.93
N ARG A 63 -9.35 -8.01 -17.39
CA ARG A 63 -10.77 -7.79 -17.07
C ARG A 63 -11.06 -7.85 -15.57
N ARG A 64 -10.48 -8.83 -14.86
CA ARG A 64 -10.60 -8.94 -13.40
C ARG A 64 -9.82 -7.84 -12.69
N ALA A 65 -8.62 -7.50 -13.17
CA ALA A 65 -7.84 -6.41 -12.60
C ALA A 65 -8.56 -5.06 -12.66
N GLN A 66 -9.20 -4.75 -13.79
CA GLN A 66 -10.05 -3.56 -13.93
C GLN A 66 -11.25 -3.61 -12.95
N ARG A 67 -11.91 -4.76 -12.85
CA ARG A 67 -13.06 -4.94 -11.96
C ARG A 67 -12.69 -4.78 -10.48
N GLU A 68 -11.51 -5.24 -10.06
CA GLU A 68 -10.99 -5.08 -8.69
C GLU A 68 -10.95 -3.60 -8.29
N LEU A 69 -10.37 -2.74 -9.15
CA LEU A 69 -10.27 -1.30 -8.94
C LEU A 69 -11.64 -0.59 -9.06
N GLU A 70 -12.45 -0.97 -10.05
CA GLU A 70 -13.82 -0.44 -10.23
C GLU A 70 -14.71 -0.76 -9.02
N SER A 71 -14.57 -1.96 -8.42
CA SER A 71 -15.30 -2.36 -7.21
C SER A 71 -14.93 -1.48 -6.02
N LEU A 72 -13.64 -1.24 -5.79
CA LEU A 72 -13.16 -0.37 -4.71
C LEU A 72 -13.63 1.07 -4.89
N LEU A 73 -13.43 1.64 -6.08
CA LEU A 73 -13.82 3.02 -6.39
C LEU A 73 -15.36 3.20 -6.43
N GLY A 74 -16.11 2.12 -6.57
CA GLY A 74 -17.56 2.12 -6.40
C GLY A 74 -18.02 2.38 -4.96
N ALA A 75 -17.15 2.16 -3.97
CA ALA A 75 -17.40 2.43 -2.56
C ALA A 75 -16.79 3.77 -2.07
N GLN A 76 -16.25 4.58 -2.99
CA GLN A 76 -15.73 5.91 -2.71
C GLN A 76 -16.84 6.82 -2.17
N TRP A 77 -16.52 7.64 -1.16
CA TRP A 77 -17.46 8.60 -0.61
C TRP A 77 -17.54 9.85 -1.50
N ALA A 78 -18.59 10.65 -1.34
CA ALA A 78 -18.83 11.83 -2.17
C ALA A 78 -17.77 12.95 -1.99
N ASP A 79 -17.06 12.97 -0.85
CA ASP A 79 -15.96 13.90 -0.59
C ASP A 79 -14.63 13.48 -1.24
N GLY A 80 -14.63 12.35 -1.96
CA GLY A 80 -13.48 11.82 -2.68
C GLY A 80 -12.71 10.73 -1.93
N ARG A 81 -12.91 10.54 -0.61
CA ARG A 81 -12.12 9.53 0.13
C ARG A 81 -12.40 8.11 -0.36
N VAL A 82 -11.34 7.31 -0.50
CA VAL A 82 -11.43 5.87 -0.77
C VAL A 82 -11.24 5.12 0.55
N PRO A 83 -12.27 4.43 1.07
CA PRO A 83 -12.20 3.79 2.38
C PRO A 83 -11.21 2.62 2.37
N HIS A 84 -10.55 2.36 3.50
CA HIS A 84 -9.59 1.26 3.59
C HIS A 84 -10.24 -0.13 3.54
N ILE A 85 -11.50 -0.25 3.96
CA ILE A 85 -12.29 -1.50 3.87
C ILE A 85 -13.62 -1.24 3.18
N VAL A 86 -13.96 -2.12 2.23
CA VAL A 86 -15.32 -2.30 1.71
C VAL A 86 -15.86 -3.63 2.22
N PHE A 87 -16.90 -3.56 3.06
CA PHE A 87 -17.43 -4.73 3.75
C PHE A 87 -18.29 -5.59 2.82
N SER A 88 -18.03 -6.90 2.84
CA SER A 88 -18.84 -7.86 2.10
C SER A 88 -20.08 -8.23 2.91
N PRO A 89 -21.31 -8.08 2.37
CA PRO A 89 -22.54 -8.47 3.07
C PRO A 89 -22.68 -10.01 3.21
N ALA A 90 -21.86 -10.78 2.49
CA ALA A 90 -21.83 -12.24 2.60
C ALA A 90 -21.00 -12.74 3.80
N VAL A 91 -20.30 -11.85 4.51
CA VAL A 91 -19.46 -12.20 5.66
C VAL A 91 -20.23 -11.90 6.95
N PRO A 92 -20.30 -12.84 7.91
CA PRO A 92 -20.91 -12.60 9.20
C PRO A 92 -20.30 -11.39 9.91
N LEU A 93 -21.14 -10.63 10.62
CA LEU A 93 -20.74 -9.37 11.26
C LEU A 93 -19.59 -9.53 12.26
N ASP A 94 -19.53 -10.67 12.94
CA ASP A 94 -18.57 -10.96 14.01
C ASP A 94 -17.28 -11.65 13.53
N ALA A 95 -17.16 -11.90 12.21
CA ALA A 95 -15.99 -12.53 11.59
C ALA A 95 -14.79 -11.58 11.44
N TYR A 96 -14.99 -10.26 11.58
CA TYR A 96 -13.93 -9.27 11.57
C TYR A 96 -14.30 -8.10 12.49
N PHE A 97 -13.33 -7.59 13.24
CA PHE A 97 -13.50 -6.41 14.08
C PHE A 97 -12.35 -5.41 13.84
N PRO A 98 -12.64 -4.10 13.64
CA PRO A 98 -13.96 -3.47 13.78
C PRO A 98 -14.90 -3.68 12.58
N SER A 99 -16.13 -4.08 12.89
CA SER A 99 -17.19 -4.49 11.97
C SER A 99 -18.01 -3.32 11.42
N PRO A 100 -18.84 -3.52 10.37
CA PRO A 100 -19.74 -2.49 9.83
C PRO A 100 -20.55 -1.70 10.87
N ASP A 101 -21.09 -2.36 11.89
CA ASP A 101 -21.89 -1.76 12.97
C ASP A 101 -21.05 -0.95 13.96
N PHE A 102 -19.75 -1.22 14.06
CA PHE A 102 -18.82 -0.34 14.73
C PHE A 102 -18.59 0.92 13.92
N TRP A 103 -18.30 0.79 12.62
CA TRP A 103 -18.02 1.96 11.79
C TRP A 103 -19.27 2.80 11.58
N ARG A 104 -20.43 2.22 11.28
CA ARG A 104 -21.69 2.93 11.02
C ARG A 104 -21.57 3.91 9.84
N SER A 105 -20.80 3.56 8.82
CA SER A 105 -20.45 4.46 7.71
C SER A 105 -21.69 5.03 7.02
N SER A 106 -22.70 4.21 6.72
CA SER A 106 -23.94 4.64 6.05
C SER A 106 -24.80 5.61 6.87
N THR A 107 -24.56 5.74 8.17
CA THR A 107 -25.30 6.66 9.06
C THR A 107 -24.43 7.79 9.58
N ALA A 108 -23.36 7.48 10.33
CA ALA A 108 -22.43 8.47 10.87
C ALA A 108 -21.64 9.19 9.76
N GLY A 109 -21.37 8.52 8.63
CA GLY A 109 -20.66 9.07 7.49
C GLY A 109 -21.54 9.68 6.42
N ALA A 110 -22.88 9.63 6.57
CA ALA A 110 -23.80 10.24 5.61
C ALA A 110 -23.52 11.74 5.36
N PRO A 111 -23.19 12.57 6.38
CA PRO A 111 -22.84 13.98 6.15
C PRO A 111 -21.57 14.18 5.32
N ALA A 112 -20.62 13.24 5.39
CA ALA A 112 -19.38 13.23 4.59
C ALA A 112 -19.56 12.49 3.24
N GLY A 113 -20.78 12.03 2.93
CA GLY A 113 -21.10 11.41 1.65
C GLY A 113 -20.76 9.94 1.55
N ALA A 114 -20.73 9.20 2.67
CA ALA A 114 -20.60 7.75 2.65
C ALA A 114 -21.72 7.08 1.81
N PRO A 115 -21.41 6.02 1.04
CA PRO A 115 -22.41 5.34 0.20
C PRO A 115 -23.48 4.64 1.06
N ALA A 116 -24.75 5.02 0.89
CA ALA A 116 -25.85 4.48 1.71
C ALA A 116 -26.10 2.96 1.54
N GLY A 117 -25.75 2.39 0.38
CA GLY A 117 -25.97 0.98 0.06
C GLY A 117 -24.74 0.08 0.23
N THR A 118 -23.63 0.59 0.75
CA THR A 118 -22.39 -0.17 0.88
C THR A 118 -21.71 0.22 2.18
N GLU A 119 -21.61 -0.73 3.11
CA GLU A 119 -20.88 -0.48 4.35
C GLU A 119 -19.38 -0.46 4.08
N THR A 120 -18.73 0.55 4.64
CA THR A 120 -17.30 0.78 4.52
C THR A 120 -16.73 1.12 5.88
N SER A 121 -15.41 1.07 6.04
CA SER A 121 -14.76 1.80 7.12
C SER A 121 -14.84 3.32 6.90
N GLY A 122 -14.54 4.13 7.91
CA GLY A 122 -14.45 5.58 7.75
C GLY A 122 -13.06 6.15 7.43
N ILE A 123 -12.01 5.34 7.58
CA ILE A 123 -10.60 5.76 7.38
C ILE A 123 -10.07 5.30 6.02
N VAL A 124 -8.91 5.83 5.60
CA VAL A 124 -8.31 5.60 4.28
C VAL A 124 -7.08 4.69 4.31
N GLN A 125 -6.45 4.44 3.15
CA GLN A 125 -5.21 3.66 3.01
C GLN A 125 -4.31 4.27 1.92
N PRO A 126 -3.04 3.84 1.76
CA PRO A 126 -2.11 4.55 0.89
C PRO A 126 -2.54 4.55 -0.59
N PRO A 127 -2.38 5.68 -1.31
CA PRO A 127 -2.99 5.91 -2.61
C PRO A 127 -2.20 5.29 -3.79
N VAL A 128 -2.06 3.98 -3.84
CA VAL A 128 -1.37 3.26 -4.95
C VAL A 128 -2.29 3.00 -6.17
N HIS A 129 -3.54 3.46 -6.12
CA HIS A 129 -4.61 3.10 -7.05
C HIS A 129 -4.40 3.60 -8.48
N ALA A 130 -3.92 4.83 -8.67
CA ALA A 130 -3.70 5.36 -10.01
C ALA A 130 -2.52 4.66 -10.70
N LEU A 131 -1.45 4.35 -9.95
CA LEU A 131 -0.37 3.50 -10.44
C LEU A 131 -0.90 2.13 -10.88
N ALA A 132 -1.72 1.47 -10.05
CA ALA A 132 -2.32 0.19 -10.40
C ALA A 132 -3.20 0.30 -11.66
N ALA A 133 -4.04 1.33 -11.76
CA ALA A 133 -4.90 1.56 -12.92
C ALA A 133 -4.09 1.76 -14.21
N TRP A 134 -3.02 2.56 -14.15
CA TRP A 134 -2.12 2.77 -15.30
C TRP A 134 -1.45 1.46 -15.73
N LEU A 135 -0.90 0.69 -14.79
CA LEU A 135 -0.23 -0.57 -15.16
C LEU A 135 -1.22 -1.63 -15.68
N VAL A 136 -2.46 -1.65 -15.17
CA VAL A 136 -3.53 -2.51 -15.71
C VAL A 136 -3.92 -2.09 -17.13
N HIS A 137 -3.95 -0.79 -17.42
CA HIS A 137 -4.15 -0.28 -18.78
C HIS A 137 -3.01 -0.71 -19.71
N GLU A 138 -1.75 -0.54 -19.30
CA GLU A 138 -0.58 -0.89 -20.10
C GLU A 138 -0.52 -2.38 -20.48
N ALA A 139 -1.03 -3.26 -19.62
CA ALA A 139 -1.05 -4.70 -19.89
C ALA A 139 -1.99 -5.09 -21.05
N ASP A 140 -3.08 -4.35 -21.28
CA ASP A 140 -3.95 -4.51 -22.46
C ASP A 140 -4.70 -3.20 -22.77
N PRO A 141 -4.08 -2.27 -23.53
CA PRO A 141 -4.67 -0.98 -23.82
C PRO A 141 -5.94 -1.07 -24.68
N GLU A 142 -6.05 -2.10 -25.54
CA GLU A 142 -7.23 -2.33 -26.38
C GLU A 142 -8.44 -2.75 -25.52
N ALA A 143 -8.26 -3.72 -24.63
CA ALA A 143 -9.30 -4.11 -23.67
C ALA A 143 -9.66 -2.93 -22.76
N SER A 144 -8.69 -2.14 -22.31
CA SER A 144 -8.96 -0.94 -21.53
C SER A 144 -9.79 0.10 -22.28
N ARG A 145 -9.47 0.39 -23.56
CA ARG A 145 -10.22 1.37 -24.37
C ARG A 145 -11.61 0.88 -24.73
N SER A 146 -11.72 -0.34 -25.24
CA SER A 146 -13.02 -0.95 -25.60
C SER A 146 -13.97 -1.04 -24.42
N ARG A 147 -13.44 -1.29 -23.23
CA ARG A 147 -14.23 -1.26 -21.99
C ARG A 147 -14.40 0.13 -21.42
N GLY A 148 -13.74 1.19 -21.88
CA GLY A 148 -13.81 2.53 -21.27
C GLY A 148 -13.30 2.58 -19.82
N PHE A 149 -12.30 1.77 -19.49
CA PHE A 149 -11.79 1.63 -18.12
C PHE A 149 -11.19 2.94 -17.57
N LEU A 150 -10.19 3.51 -18.25
CA LEU A 150 -9.53 4.74 -17.79
C LEU A 150 -10.52 5.91 -17.60
N PRO A 151 -11.42 6.24 -18.57
CA PRO A 151 -12.43 7.28 -18.36
C PRO A 151 -13.33 7.06 -17.14
N ARG A 152 -13.66 5.82 -16.77
CA ARG A 152 -14.52 5.53 -15.60
C ARG A 152 -13.82 5.74 -14.27
N VAL A 153 -12.51 5.50 -14.21
CA VAL A 153 -11.74 5.60 -12.96
C VAL A 153 -11.06 6.95 -12.80
N TYR A 154 -10.81 7.69 -13.89
CA TYR A 154 -10.04 8.93 -13.86
C TYR A 154 -10.61 9.95 -12.88
N ASP A 155 -11.85 10.41 -13.05
CA ASP A 155 -12.44 11.44 -12.18
C ASP A 155 -12.51 11.00 -10.70
N ARG A 156 -12.69 9.70 -10.47
CA ARG A 156 -12.70 9.11 -9.13
C ARG A 156 -11.31 9.17 -8.49
N LEU A 157 -10.27 8.85 -9.25
CA LEU A 157 -8.89 8.93 -8.80
C LEU A 157 -8.45 10.38 -8.57
N VAL A 158 -8.89 11.32 -9.42
CA VAL A 158 -8.67 12.76 -9.19
C VAL A 158 -9.32 13.21 -7.88
N ALA A 159 -10.61 12.90 -7.66
CA ALA A 159 -11.30 13.23 -6.41
C ALA A 159 -10.62 12.63 -5.17
N TRP A 160 -10.06 11.42 -5.30
CA TRP A 160 -9.31 10.78 -4.23
C TRP A 160 -8.03 11.56 -3.86
N HIS A 161 -7.30 12.01 -4.87
CA HIS A 161 -6.09 12.79 -4.66
C HIS A 161 -6.39 14.21 -4.17
N ASP A 162 -7.49 14.80 -4.62
CA ASP A 162 -7.97 16.10 -4.14
C ASP A 162 -8.38 16.03 -2.66
N TYR A 163 -9.04 14.94 -2.24
CA TYR A 163 -9.31 14.69 -0.83
C TYR A 163 -8.02 14.63 0.00
N LEU A 164 -7.01 13.88 -0.45
CA LEU A 164 -5.74 13.74 0.27
C LEU A 164 -4.95 15.06 0.37
N THR A 165 -4.90 15.83 -0.72
CA THR A 165 -4.13 17.08 -0.77
C THR A 165 -4.89 18.28 -0.22
N GLY A 166 -6.21 18.17 -0.06
CA GLY A 166 -7.07 19.18 0.56
C GLY A 166 -7.41 18.84 2.00
N ALA A 167 -8.35 17.91 2.19
CA ALA A 167 -8.90 17.56 3.50
C ALA A 167 -7.85 16.92 4.43
N ARG A 168 -6.91 16.14 3.89
CA ARG A 168 -5.84 15.51 4.69
C ARG A 168 -4.54 16.30 4.75
N ASP A 169 -4.43 17.49 4.17
CA ASP A 169 -3.32 18.41 4.46
C ASP A 169 -3.51 19.02 5.85
N LEU A 170 -3.40 18.23 6.93
CA LEU A 170 -3.65 18.70 8.29
C LEU A 170 -2.49 19.53 8.84
N GLY A 171 -1.26 19.25 8.38
CA GLY A 171 -0.06 19.99 8.73
C GLY A 171 0.15 21.30 7.95
N GLY A 172 -0.65 21.55 6.91
CA GLY A 172 -0.57 22.76 6.08
C GLY A 172 0.67 22.83 5.17
N GLY A 173 1.40 21.73 5.05
CA GLY A 173 2.63 21.62 4.27
C GLY A 173 2.45 20.97 2.90
N GLY A 174 1.21 20.68 2.51
CA GLY A 174 0.87 20.04 1.24
C GLY A 174 1.02 18.51 1.23
N LEU A 175 1.45 17.90 2.34
CA LEU A 175 1.49 16.45 2.50
C LEU A 175 0.23 15.94 3.18
N ALA A 176 -0.24 14.76 2.76
CA ALA A 176 -1.37 14.10 3.38
C ALA A 176 -0.97 13.54 4.76
N ALA A 177 -1.79 13.85 5.76
CA ALA A 177 -1.68 13.38 7.13
C ALA A 177 -2.69 12.27 7.41
N MET A 178 -2.19 11.20 8.03
CA MET A 178 -2.94 10.03 8.45
C MET A 178 -3.40 10.21 9.90
N VAL A 179 -4.69 10.07 10.16
CA VAL A 179 -5.35 10.32 11.45
C VAL A 179 -5.61 9.04 12.26
N HIS A 180 -5.24 7.89 11.69
CA HIS A 180 -5.28 6.60 12.38
C HIS A 180 -4.07 5.74 11.97
N PRO A 181 -3.45 4.97 12.88
CA PRO A 181 -2.27 4.14 12.59
C PRO A 181 -2.51 3.01 11.57
N TRP A 182 -3.78 2.70 11.26
CA TRP A 182 -4.16 1.77 10.18
C TRP A 182 -4.08 2.40 8.78
N GLU A 183 -4.14 3.72 8.66
CA GLU A 183 -4.17 4.39 7.35
C GLU A 183 -2.85 4.33 6.58
N PRO A 184 -1.66 4.35 7.21
CA PRO A 184 -0.41 4.03 6.52
C PRO A 184 -0.32 2.58 6.04
N GLY A 185 -1.21 1.68 6.49
CA GLY A 185 -1.12 0.25 6.26
C GLY A 185 -0.04 -0.46 7.08
N MET A 186 0.51 0.22 8.11
CA MET A 186 1.60 -0.26 8.95
C MET A 186 1.23 -0.25 10.44
N ASP A 187 0.16 -0.95 10.81
CA ASP A 187 -0.64 -0.74 12.02
C ASP A 187 0.12 -0.51 13.32
N ASN A 188 1.13 -1.34 13.63
CA ASN A 188 1.88 -1.27 14.88
C ASN A 188 3.33 -0.84 14.68
N SER A 189 3.62 -0.09 13.61
CA SER A 189 4.94 0.47 13.39
C SER A 189 5.42 1.24 14.62
N PRO A 190 6.70 1.13 15.01
CA PRO A 190 7.24 1.92 16.11
C PRO A 190 7.09 3.43 15.91
N CYS A 191 6.95 3.91 14.67
CA CYS A 191 6.66 5.31 14.35
C CYS A 191 5.41 5.85 15.07
N TRP A 192 4.46 4.99 15.44
CA TRP A 192 3.21 5.41 16.08
C TRP A 192 3.30 5.44 17.60
N ASP A 193 4.36 4.86 18.20
CA ASP A 193 4.46 4.68 19.65
C ASP A 193 4.50 6.00 20.41
N GLY A 194 5.27 6.97 19.92
CA GLY A 194 5.30 8.32 20.47
C GLY A 194 3.93 9.01 20.35
N PRO A 195 3.40 9.19 19.13
CA PRO A 195 2.11 9.83 18.90
C PRO A 195 0.94 9.21 19.68
N LEU A 196 0.87 7.88 19.75
CA LEU A 196 -0.20 7.15 20.43
C LEU A 196 -0.20 7.32 21.96
N ARG A 197 0.89 7.80 22.58
CA ARG A 197 0.92 8.05 24.04
C ARG A 197 -0.11 9.09 24.50
N ARG A 198 -0.57 9.97 23.62
CA ARG A 198 -1.61 10.98 23.92
C ARG A 198 -3.02 10.42 23.90
N VAL A 199 -3.19 9.21 23.38
CA VAL A 199 -4.50 8.57 23.21
C VAL A 199 -4.78 7.69 24.41
N GLU A 200 -5.81 8.08 25.16
CA GLU A 200 -6.37 7.22 26.21
C GLU A 200 -7.09 6.03 25.59
N PRO A 201 -6.72 4.78 25.91
CA PRO A 201 -7.30 3.60 25.28
C PRO A 201 -8.79 3.45 25.63
N ALA A 202 -9.56 2.84 24.72
CA ALA A 202 -10.91 2.39 25.00
C ALA A 202 -10.93 1.44 26.20
N ALA A 203 -12.01 1.51 26.99
CA ALA A 203 -12.11 0.74 28.23
C ALA A 203 -12.01 -0.78 27.97
N PRO A 204 -11.26 -1.55 28.79
CA PRO A 204 -11.19 -2.99 28.65
C PRO A 204 -12.58 -3.64 28.65
N GLY A 205 -12.81 -4.59 27.75
CA GLY A 205 -14.10 -5.29 27.61
C GLY A 205 -15.19 -4.53 26.83
N SER A 206 -14.92 -3.31 26.34
CA SER A 206 -15.84 -2.57 25.46
C SER A 206 -15.87 -3.09 24.01
N TYR A 207 -14.96 -3.99 23.65
CA TYR A 207 -14.88 -4.64 22.34
C TYR A 207 -14.26 -6.04 22.43
N ARG A 208 -14.47 -6.87 21.39
CA ARG A 208 -13.83 -8.19 21.22
C ARG A 208 -12.88 -8.15 20.03
N ARG A 209 -11.64 -8.59 20.22
CA ARG A 209 -10.65 -8.75 19.14
C ARG A 209 -10.90 -10.03 18.35
N ALA A 210 -11.38 -9.92 17.12
CA ALA A 210 -11.56 -11.06 16.22
C ALA A 210 -10.24 -11.51 15.56
N ASP A 211 -9.20 -10.66 15.52
CA ASP A 211 -7.93 -11.00 14.88
C ASP A 211 -7.15 -12.09 15.63
N LEU A 212 -7.39 -12.24 16.93
CA LEU A 212 -6.79 -13.29 17.77
C LEU A 212 -7.44 -14.67 17.56
N ASP A 213 -8.62 -14.74 16.93
CA ASP A 213 -9.26 -16.03 16.59
C ASP A 213 -8.53 -16.73 15.42
N HIS A 214 -7.70 -15.98 14.68
CA HIS A 214 -7.05 -16.45 13.45
C HIS A 214 -5.53 -16.22 13.41
N GLY A 215 -4.95 -15.45 14.35
CA GLY A 215 -3.53 -15.14 14.43
C GLY A 215 -2.91 -15.46 15.80
N GLN A 216 -1.60 -15.71 15.84
CA GLN A 216 -0.89 -15.89 17.11
C GLN A 216 -0.70 -14.53 17.79
N ALA A 217 -1.01 -14.43 19.09
CA ALA A 217 -0.94 -13.18 19.83
C ALA A 217 0.45 -12.51 19.80
N SER A 218 1.53 -13.30 19.77
CA SER A 218 2.91 -12.80 19.67
C SER A 218 3.23 -12.13 18.33
N GLU A 219 2.45 -12.39 17.28
CA GLU A 219 2.63 -11.84 15.94
C GLU A 219 1.68 -10.64 15.67
N ARG A 220 0.89 -10.21 16.67
CA ARG A 220 -0.16 -9.19 16.52
C ARG A 220 0.06 -7.98 17.45
N PRO A 221 -0.61 -6.84 17.20
CA PRO A 221 -0.59 -5.70 18.12
C PRO A 221 -1.10 -6.08 19.52
N THR A 222 -0.67 -5.36 20.55
CA THR A 222 -1.08 -5.60 21.94
C THR A 222 -2.50 -5.11 22.20
N ASP A 223 -3.08 -5.50 23.34
CA ASP A 223 -4.41 -5.00 23.73
C ASP A 223 -4.41 -3.49 24.03
N LEU A 224 -3.28 -2.96 24.53
CA LEU A 224 -3.11 -1.52 24.71
C LEU A 224 -3.14 -0.78 23.37
N ASP A 225 -2.44 -1.32 22.36
CA ASP A 225 -2.46 -0.78 21.00
C ASP A 225 -3.89 -0.78 20.45
N TYR A 226 -4.57 -1.93 20.52
CA TYR A 226 -5.96 -2.05 20.07
C TYR A 226 -6.92 -1.11 20.78
N GLY A 227 -6.74 -0.89 22.09
CA GLY A 227 -7.57 0.04 22.85
C GLY A 227 -7.47 1.46 22.30
N ARG A 228 -6.27 1.89 21.90
CA ARG A 228 -6.05 3.20 21.27
C ARG A 228 -6.60 3.26 19.85
N TYR A 229 -6.49 2.18 19.08
CA TYR A 229 -7.06 2.10 17.73
C TYR A 229 -8.59 2.24 17.77
N VAL A 230 -9.23 1.46 18.64
CA VAL A 230 -10.69 1.53 18.84
C VAL A 230 -11.12 2.90 19.32
N ARG A 231 -10.33 3.55 20.18
CA ARG A 231 -10.60 4.92 20.61
C ARG A 231 -10.58 5.89 19.44
N LEU A 232 -9.49 5.95 18.68
CA LEU A 232 -9.35 6.87 17.55
C LEU A 232 -10.44 6.66 16.51
N ALA A 233 -10.74 5.40 16.18
CA ALA A 233 -11.78 5.09 15.21
C ALA A 233 -13.19 5.46 15.71
N SER A 234 -13.46 5.31 17.00
CA SER A 234 -14.74 5.75 17.62
C SER A 234 -14.86 7.27 17.64
N ASP A 235 -13.83 7.98 18.09
CA ASP A 235 -13.82 9.45 18.14
C ASP A 235 -13.99 10.04 16.74
N TYR A 236 -13.30 9.48 15.74
CA TYR A 236 -13.45 9.91 14.35
C TYR A 236 -14.85 9.67 13.81
N ARG A 237 -15.44 8.49 14.04
CA ARG A 237 -16.85 8.20 13.69
C ARG A 237 -17.82 9.15 14.39
N ASP A 238 -17.67 9.34 15.70
CA ASP A 238 -18.62 10.09 16.52
C ASP A 238 -18.52 11.61 16.27
N SER A 239 -17.40 12.07 15.70
CA SER A 239 -17.25 13.41 15.14
C SER A 239 -17.88 13.60 13.74
N GLY A 240 -18.50 12.55 13.18
CA GLY A 240 -19.05 12.55 11.82
C GLY A 240 -17.97 12.45 10.73
N TYR A 241 -16.83 11.83 11.04
CA TYR A 241 -15.68 11.65 10.14
C TYR A 241 -15.08 12.94 9.60
N THR A 242 -15.09 13.99 10.42
CA THR A 242 -14.58 15.31 10.02
C THR A 242 -13.06 15.35 10.04
N ASP A 243 -12.47 15.91 8.98
CA ASP A 243 -11.02 16.11 8.83
C ASP A 243 -10.60 17.56 9.18
N VAL A 244 -11.21 18.13 10.22
CA VAL A 244 -10.90 19.50 10.64
C VAL A 244 -9.52 19.55 11.30
N ARG A 245 -8.70 20.53 10.91
CA ARG A 245 -7.38 20.73 11.50
C ARG A 245 -7.49 20.96 13.02
N GLY A 246 -6.60 20.31 13.77
CA GLY A 246 -6.51 20.45 15.23
C GLY A 246 -7.50 19.62 16.04
N THR A 247 -8.40 18.84 15.42
CA THR A 247 -9.33 17.98 16.15
C THR A 247 -8.81 16.57 16.42
N HIS A 248 -7.70 16.17 15.79
CA HIS A 248 -7.16 14.82 15.87
C HIS A 248 -6.10 14.70 16.97
N ALA A 249 -6.26 13.72 17.88
CA ALA A 249 -5.25 13.39 18.89
C ALA A 249 -4.02 12.65 18.30
N PHE A 250 -4.18 12.08 17.10
CA PHE A 250 -3.15 11.43 16.31
C PHE A 250 -3.26 11.95 14.88
N ALA A 251 -2.16 12.50 14.33
CA ALA A 251 -2.06 12.87 12.93
C ALA A 251 -0.59 12.81 12.51
N VAL A 252 -0.27 12.06 11.46
CA VAL A 252 1.12 11.82 11.02
C VAL A 252 1.27 11.99 9.51
N GLU A 253 2.31 12.69 9.08
CA GLU A 253 2.74 12.67 7.67
C GLU A 253 3.69 11.48 7.49
N ASP A 254 3.22 10.46 6.77
CA ASP A 254 3.98 9.23 6.52
C ASP A 254 4.71 9.30 5.15
N PRO A 255 6.02 8.99 5.07
CA PRO A 255 6.76 9.05 3.82
C PRO A 255 6.29 8.05 2.76
N CYS A 256 5.83 6.85 3.14
CA CYS A 256 5.33 5.84 2.21
C CYS A 256 4.01 6.30 1.57
N VAL A 257 3.06 6.77 2.37
CA VAL A 257 1.77 7.30 1.89
C VAL A 257 2.00 8.42 0.87
N ASN A 258 2.83 9.40 1.22
CA ASN A 258 3.08 10.56 0.36
C ASN A 258 3.93 10.21 -0.86
N ALA A 259 4.89 9.28 -0.76
CA ALA A 259 5.58 8.74 -1.92
C ALA A 259 4.64 8.04 -2.90
N LEU A 260 3.70 7.24 -2.40
CA LEU A 260 2.69 6.57 -3.22
C LEU A 260 1.71 7.57 -3.84
N LEU A 261 1.38 8.65 -3.16
CA LEU A 261 0.60 9.76 -3.72
C LEU A 261 1.32 10.40 -4.91
N ILE A 262 2.61 10.72 -4.75
CA ILE A 262 3.45 11.31 -5.81
C ILE A 262 3.52 10.38 -7.03
N VAL A 263 3.80 9.10 -6.82
CA VAL A 263 3.87 8.12 -7.93
C VAL A 263 2.51 8.00 -8.62
N SER A 264 1.43 8.03 -7.87
CA SER A 264 0.08 7.99 -8.42
C SER A 264 -0.30 9.29 -9.14
N GLU A 265 0.24 10.45 -8.78
CA GLU A 265 0.09 11.69 -9.57
C GLU A 265 0.81 11.59 -10.92
N HIS A 266 2.01 11.02 -10.98
CA HIS A 266 2.65 10.71 -12.27
C HIS A 266 1.81 9.72 -13.11
N ALA A 267 1.17 8.75 -12.47
CA ALA A 267 0.25 7.85 -13.15
C ALA A 267 -1.02 8.58 -13.63
N LEU A 268 -1.58 9.50 -12.84
CA LEU A 268 -2.72 10.33 -13.22
C LEU A 268 -2.41 11.22 -14.42
N ALA A 269 -1.22 11.82 -14.49
CA ALA A 269 -0.79 12.58 -15.67
C ALA A 269 -0.86 11.71 -16.94
N ARG A 270 -0.39 10.46 -16.86
CA ARG A 270 -0.45 9.53 -18.01
C ARG A 270 -1.86 9.08 -18.34
N ILE A 271 -2.69 8.84 -17.31
CA ILE A 271 -4.10 8.52 -17.50
C ILE A 271 -4.81 9.70 -18.18
N ALA A 272 -4.57 10.94 -17.73
CA ALA A 272 -5.11 12.16 -18.32
C ALA A 272 -4.76 12.27 -19.80
N ALA A 273 -3.48 12.15 -20.15
CA ALA A 273 -3.04 12.13 -21.54
C ALA A 273 -3.71 10.99 -22.35
N GLY A 274 -3.86 9.80 -21.75
CA GLY A 274 -4.52 8.65 -22.36
C GLY A 274 -6.04 8.78 -22.53
N THR A 275 -6.70 9.66 -21.76
CA THR A 275 -8.13 9.97 -21.87
C THR A 275 -8.40 11.27 -22.64
N GLY A 276 -7.37 12.02 -23.01
CA GLY A 276 -7.47 13.31 -23.69
C GLY A 276 -7.65 14.52 -22.75
N ALA A 277 -7.50 14.33 -21.44
CA ALA A 277 -7.43 15.41 -20.45
C ALA A 277 -6.01 16.00 -20.35
N ASP A 278 -5.89 17.17 -19.72
CA ASP A 278 -4.60 17.85 -19.53
C ASP A 278 -3.75 17.16 -18.45
N PRO A 279 -2.54 16.65 -18.76
CA PRO A 279 -1.65 16.04 -17.77
C PRO A 279 -0.96 17.06 -16.85
N ALA A 280 -0.84 18.33 -17.24
CA ALA A 280 0.01 19.31 -16.56
C ALA A 280 -0.35 19.57 -15.08
N PRO A 281 -1.63 19.60 -14.65
CA PRO A 281 -1.97 19.77 -13.25
C PRO A 281 -1.42 18.65 -12.35
N HIS A 282 -1.41 17.41 -12.84
CA HIS A 282 -0.92 16.24 -12.13
C HIS A 282 0.61 16.24 -12.06
N GLU A 283 1.29 16.59 -13.15
CA GLU A 283 2.74 16.75 -13.18
C GLU A 283 3.21 17.82 -12.19
N ALA A 284 2.58 18.99 -12.22
CA ALA A 284 2.90 20.09 -11.30
C ALA A 284 2.61 19.73 -9.84
N ARG A 285 1.58 18.91 -9.58
CA ARG A 285 1.28 18.43 -8.22
C ARG A 285 2.31 17.41 -7.75
N ALA A 286 2.73 16.47 -8.60
CA ALA A 286 3.80 15.52 -8.28
C ALA A 286 5.11 16.25 -7.92
N GLU A 287 5.48 17.30 -8.66
CA GLU A 287 6.64 18.14 -8.36
C GLU A 287 6.53 18.83 -6.99
N ARG A 288 5.39 19.49 -6.72
CA ARG A 288 5.16 20.17 -5.42
C ARG A 288 5.19 19.19 -4.25
N LEU A 289 4.55 18.03 -4.39
CA LEU A 289 4.54 16.99 -3.37
C LEU A 289 5.94 16.41 -3.14
N THR A 290 6.74 16.23 -4.19
CA THR A 290 8.13 15.77 -4.08
C THR A 290 8.98 16.79 -3.32
N ALA A 291 8.82 18.08 -3.62
CA ALA A 291 9.50 19.15 -2.88
C ALA A 291 9.09 19.16 -1.40
N ALA A 292 7.79 19.08 -1.12
CA ALA A 292 7.27 19.02 0.26
C ALA A 292 7.75 17.77 1.02
N LEU A 293 7.81 16.61 0.37
CA LEU A 293 8.32 15.37 0.95
C LEU A 293 9.78 15.54 1.40
N VAL A 294 10.62 16.12 0.55
CA VAL A 294 12.02 16.40 0.84
C VAL A 294 12.17 17.45 1.94
N GLU A 295 11.47 18.57 1.84
CA GLU A 295 11.58 19.67 2.80
C GLU A 295 11.14 19.25 4.20
N ARG A 296 10.05 18.47 4.30
CA ARG A 296 9.38 18.21 5.57
C ARG A 296 9.82 16.93 6.25
N LEU A 297 10.15 15.88 5.48
CA LEU A 297 10.35 14.53 6.01
C LEU A 297 11.79 14.01 5.87
N TRP A 298 12.65 14.63 5.05
CA TRP A 298 14.04 14.20 4.93
C TRP A 298 14.85 14.54 6.20
N SER A 299 15.50 13.54 6.79
CA SER A 299 16.51 13.74 7.83
C SER A 299 17.90 13.53 7.25
N PRO A 300 18.70 14.59 7.05
CA PRO A 300 20.10 14.47 6.66
C PRO A 300 20.95 13.69 7.67
N ALA A 301 20.57 13.73 8.97
CA ALA A 301 21.30 13.06 10.03
C ALA A 301 21.12 11.54 9.97
N ASP A 302 19.91 11.08 9.64
CA ASP A 302 19.59 9.65 9.54
C ASP A 302 19.80 9.09 8.12
N GLY A 303 20.02 9.97 7.14
CA GLY A 303 20.15 9.59 5.74
C GLY A 303 18.88 8.96 5.17
N MET A 304 17.72 9.30 5.73
CA MET A 304 16.42 8.75 5.31
C MET A 304 15.27 9.70 5.61
N PHE A 305 14.11 9.40 5.03
CA PHE A 305 12.86 10.09 5.38
C PHE A 305 12.29 9.53 6.68
N LEU A 306 11.78 10.41 7.54
CA LEU A 306 11.14 10.06 8.80
C LEU A 306 9.68 10.50 8.79
N CYS A 307 8.82 9.78 9.52
CA CYS A 307 7.45 10.24 9.72
C CYS A 307 7.47 11.55 10.52
N ARG A 308 6.53 12.46 10.25
CA ARG A 308 6.32 13.67 11.06
C ARG A 308 5.06 13.50 11.88
N ASP A 309 5.14 13.77 13.18
CA ASP A 309 3.95 13.94 14.00
C ASP A 309 3.42 15.36 13.85
N VAL A 310 2.24 15.49 13.25
CA VAL A 310 1.60 16.79 13.00
C VAL A 310 1.14 17.43 14.31
N VAL A 311 0.78 16.62 15.32
CA VAL A 311 0.31 17.13 16.61
C VAL A 311 1.47 17.66 17.46
N GLY A 312 2.59 16.94 17.47
CA GLY A 312 3.83 17.33 18.16
C GLY A 312 4.71 18.31 17.38
N ASP A 313 4.43 18.52 16.09
CA ASP A 313 5.21 19.33 15.15
C ASP A 313 6.70 18.94 15.03
N GLU A 314 6.98 17.64 15.09
CA GLU A 314 8.34 17.09 15.09
C GLU A 314 8.48 15.86 14.19
N LEU A 315 9.71 15.62 13.71
CA LEU A 315 10.04 14.34 13.09
C LEU A 315 10.08 13.26 14.17
N ILE A 316 9.48 12.13 13.88
CA ILE A 316 9.48 10.94 14.73
C ILE A 316 10.83 10.24 14.52
N PRO A 317 11.67 10.09 15.55
CA PRO A 317 13.02 9.54 15.42
C PRO A 317 13.01 8.00 15.35
N GLU A 318 12.16 7.44 14.49
CA GLU A 318 12.00 6.00 14.27
C GLU A 318 12.28 5.64 12.82
N ARG A 319 13.18 4.69 12.61
CA ARG A 319 13.66 4.30 11.28
C ARG A 319 12.89 3.07 10.79
N SER A 320 11.84 3.31 10.02
CA SER A 320 11.01 2.25 9.41
C SER A 320 11.20 2.16 7.89
N VAL A 321 10.75 1.06 7.29
CA VAL A 321 10.77 0.87 5.84
C VAL A 321 9.99 1.94 5.09
N ALA A 322 9.01 2.59 5.74
CA ALA A 322 8.26 3.70 5.14
C ALA A 322 9.20 4.82 4.67
N GLY A 323 10.28 5.08 5.43
CA GLY A 323 11.30 6.06 5.11
C GLY A 323 12.17 5.71 3.90
N LEU A 324 12.20 4.43 3.47
CA LEU A 324 12.91 3.96 2.28
C LEU A 324 12.03 3.93 1.02
N VAL A 325 10.71 3.79 1.19
CA VAL A 325 9.76 3.75 0.07
C VAL A 325 9.89 4.94 -0.89
N PRO A 326 10.21 6.18 -0.47
CA PRO A 326 10.47 7.29 -1.38
C PRO A 326 11.41 6.98 -2.56
N LEU A 327 12.27 5.95 -2.49
CA LEU A 327 13.00 5.44 -3.67
C LEU A 327 12.12 5.11 -4.89
N ILE A 328 10.80 4.91 -4.74
CA ILE A 328 9.91 4.72 -5.88
C ILE A 328 9.54 6.03 -6.61
N VAL A 329 9.74 7.20 -5.98
CA VAL A 329 9.38 8.50 -6.54
C VAL A 329 10.31 8.87 -7.69
N PRO A 330 9.80 9.11 -8.91
CA PRO A 330 10.59 9.67 -10.00
C PRO A 330 11.06 11.09 -9.67
N GLY A 331 12.32 11.39 -10.00
CA GLY A 331 12.83 12.76 -9.87
C GLY A 331 13.26 13.18 -8.46
N LEU A 332 13.46 12.25 -7.52
CA LEU A 332 14.14 12.61 -6.27
C LEU A 332 15.53 13.21 -6.59
N PRO A 333 15.97 14.23 -5.84
CA PRO A 333 17.32 14.75 -5.95
C PRO A 333 18.35 13.61 -5.83
N ARG A 334 19.31 13.53 -6.76
CA ARG A 334 20.24 12.39 -6.84
C ARG A 334 20.99 12.13 -5.54
N HIS A 335 21.46 13.18 -4.87
CA HIS A 335 22.15 13.05 -3.59
C HIS A 335 21.28 12.46 -2.46
N ILE A 336 19.97 12.73 -2.47
CA ILE A 336 19.00 12.13 -1.53
C ILE A 336 18.80 10.67 -1.87
N ALA A 337 18.59 10.35 -3.15
CA ALA A 337 18.41 8.97 -3.59
C ALA A 337 19.64 8.10 -3.30
N ASP A 338 20.84 8.63 -3.54
CA ASP A 338 22.10 7.93 -3.23
C ASP A 338 22.26 7.72 -1.71
N ALA A 339 22.02 8.74 -0.89
CA ALA A 339 22.06 8.60 0.57
C ALA A 339 21.01 7.59 1.09
N LEU A 340 19.82 7.56 0.48
CA LEU A 340 18.77 6.61 0.85
C LEU A 340 19.10 5.17 0.45
N LEU A 341 19.77 4.97 -0.69
CA LEU A 341 20.31 3.68 -1.10
C LEU A 341 21.42 3.20 -0.15
N ASP A 342 22.31 4.11 0.27
CA ASP A 342 23.34 3.81 1.27
C ASP A 342 22.70 3.41 2.61
N THR A 343 21.66 4.11 3.05
CA THR A 343 20.90 3.74 4.26
C THR A 343 20.21 2.39 4.11
N ALA A 344 19.58 2.11 2.96
CA ALA A 344 18.90 0.84 2.71
C ALA A 344 19.88 -0.35 2.76
N SER A 345 21.08 -0.22 2.19
CA SER A 345 22.13 -1.24 2.25
C SER A 345 22.94 -1.22 3.56
N GLY A 346 22.79 -0.18 4.37
CA GLY A 346 23.48 -0.01 5.65
C GLY A 346 23.01 -0.98 6.74
N PRO A 347 23.62 -0.92 7.94
CA PRO A 347 23.43 -1.91 9.00
C PRO A 347 21.99 -2.01 9.53
N GLY A 348 21.18 -0.97 9.37
CA GLY A 348 19.81 -0.95 9.87
C GLY A 348 18.82 -1.73 9.02
N PHE A 349 19.00 -1.77 7.70
CA PHE A 349 18.06 -2.45 6.78
C PHE A 349 18.71 -3.58 5.97
N ARG A 350 20.04 -3.54 5.80
CA ARG A 350 20.86 -4.63 5.26
C ARG A 350 20.39 -5.12 3.88
N LEU A 351 19.81 -4.22 3.07
CA LEU A 351 19.30 -4.55 1.75
C LEU A 351 20.45 -5.02 0.85
N GLY A 352 20.38 -6.29 0.44
CA GLY A 352 21.45 -6.98 -0.29
C GLY A 352 22.18 -8.04 0.53
N ASP A 353 22.15 -7.95 1.86
CA ASP A 353 22.75 -8.92 2.79
C ASP A 353 21.73 -9.86 3.44
N VAL A 354 20.47 -9.43 3.51
CA VAL A 354 19.33 -10.25 3.94
C VAL A 354 18.36 -10.46 2.77
N PRO A 355 17.57 -11.56 2.76
CA PRO A 355 16.61 -11.84 1.69
C PRO A 355 15.70 -10.66 1.32
N MET A 356 15.16 -9.99 2.32
CA MET A 356 14.23 -8.87 2.15
C MET A 356 14.46 -7.83 3.25
N ALA A 357 14.33 -6.54 2.93
CA ALA A 357 14.47 -5.48 3.91
C ALA A 357 13.39 -5.59 5.00
N PRO A 358 13.76 -5.41 6.29
CA PRO A 358 12.82 -5.46 7.40
C PRO A 358 11.89 -4.23 7.40
N SER A 359 10.74 -4.35 8.06
CA SER A 359 9.80 -3.23 8.25
C SER A 359 10.34 -2.13 9.20
N TYR A 360 11.31 -2.47 10.04
CA TYR A 360 11.93 -1.58 11.02
C TYR A 360 13.42 -1.88 11.16
N ASP A 361 14.21 -0.87 11.51
CA ASP A 361 15.65 -0.95 11.67
C ASP A 361 16.06 -2.09 12.63
N PHE A 362 16.99 -2.95 12.19
CA PHE A 362 17.55 -4.06 12.98
C PHE A 362 18.18 -3.62 14.31
N ALA A 363 18.74 -2.41 14.36
CA ALA A 363 19.32 -1.82 15.56
C ALA A 363 18.30 -0.99 16.36
N GLY A 364 17.07 -0.85 15.86
CA GLY A 364 16.00 -0.12 16.52
C GLY A 364 15.55 -0.80 17.81
N HIS A 365 15.24 0.00 18.82
CA HIS A 365 14.92 -0.47 20.17
C HIS A 365 13.69 -1.39 20.25
N ALA A 366 12.78 -1.27 19.29
CA ALA A 366 11.54 -2.03 19.21
C ALA A 366 11.57 -3.16 18.15
N PHE A 367 12.75 -3.50 17.62
CA PHE A 367 12.88 -4.56 16.61
C PHE A 367 12.43 -5.91 17.16
N ASP A 368 11.48 -6.54 16.48
CA ASP A 368 10.99 -7.88 16.76
C ASP A 368 10.76 -8.58 15.42
N PRO A 369 11.52 -9.65 15.07
CA PRO A 369 11.50 -10.26 13.74
C PRO A 369 10.19 -11.00 13.42
N SER A 370 9.29 -11.17 14.40
CA SER A 370 8.03 -11.89 14.25
C SER A 370 6.79 -11.01 14.38
N ARG A 371 6.94 -9.78 14.91
CA ARG A 371 5.80 -8.94 15.28
C ARG A 371 5.46 -7.91 14.21
N TYR A 372 4.64 -8.33 13.25
CA TYR A 372 3.91 -7.47 12.31
C TYR A 372 4.77 -6.38 11.63
N TRP A 373 4.60 -5.08 11.92
CA TRP A 373 5.37 -3.97 11.33
C TRP A 373 6.56 -3.50 12.19
N ARG A 374 7.04 -4.34 13.12
CA ARG A 374 8.16 -4.02 14.03
C ARG A 374 9.46 -4.75 13.67
N GLY A 375 9.58 -5.31 12.47
CA GLY A 375 10.77 -6.08 12.11
C GLY A 375 10.58 -7.00 10.90
N PRO A 376 9.48 -7.77 10.77
CA PRO A 376 9.29 -8.66 9.62
C PRO A 376 9.45 -7.95 8.28
N ALA A 377 9.88 -8.69 7.27
CA ALA A 377 9.91 -8.21 5.89
C ALA A 377 8.58 -8.48 5.19
N TRP A 378 8.11 -7.48 4.44
CA TRP A 378 6.81 -7.48 3.78
C TRP A 378 6.98 -7.45 2.26
N PHE A 379 6.17 -8.23 1.54
CA PHE A 379 6.32 -8.39 0.09
C PHE A 379 5.98 -7.12 -0.69
N ASN A 380 4.97 -6.38 -0.26
CA ASN A 380 4.55 -5.14 -0.91
C ASN A 380 5.59 -4.03 -0.76
N THR A 381 6.16 -3.80 0.42
CA THR A 381 7.21 -2.78 0.60
C THR A 381 8.49 -3.16 -0.11
N ASN A 382 8.89 -4.44 -0.09
CA ASN A 382 10.05 -4.91 -0.85
C ASN A 382 9.82 -4.86 -2.36
N TRP A 383 8.59 -5.05 -2.85
CA TRP A 383 8.26 -4.80 -4.26
C TRP A 383 8.46 -3.32 -4.60
N LEU A 384 8.04 -2.38 -3.74
CA LEU A 384 8.27 -0.95 -3.94
C LEU A 384 9.77 -0.61 -3.96
N LEU A 385 10.55 -1.19 -3.03
CA LEU A 385 12.01 -1.02 -3.00
C LEU A 385 12.67 -1.61 -4.26
N GLU A 386 12.20 -2.75 -4.76
CA GLU A 386 12.68 -3.33 -6.03
C GLU A 386 12.48 -2.36 -7.19
N ARG A 387 11.30 -1.72 -7.28
CA ARG A 387 11.02 -0.68 -8.29
C ARG A 387 11.95 0.52 -8.13
N GLY A 388 12.17 0.97 -6.90
CA GLY A 388 13.08 2.07 -6.60
C GLY A 388 14.54 1.77 -6.94
N LEU A 389 15.03 0.57 -6.61
CA LEU A 389 16.37 0.11 -6.99
C LEU A 389 16.56 0.14 -8.51
N ARG A 390 15.56 -0.30 -9.29
CA ARG A 390 15.62 -0.20 -10.76
C ARG A 390 15.64 1.25 -11.23
N LEU A 391 14.77 2.09 -10.69
CA LEU A 391 14.64 3.51 -11.03
C LEU A 391 15.95 4.28 -10.78
N TYR A 392 16.67 3.94 -9.72
CA TYR A 392 17.94 4.57 -9.33
C TYR A 392 19.19 3.75 -9.69
N GLY A 393 19.09 2.92 -10.74
CA GLY A 393 20.27 2.32 -11.39
C GLY A 393 20.99 1.25 -10.59
N ARG A 394 20.27 0.49 -9.75
CA ARG A 394 20.79 -0.67 -9.00
C ARG A 394 20.15 -2.00 -9.49
N PRO A 395 20.24 -2.35 -10.79
CA PRO A 395 19.52 -3.50 -11.35
C PRO A 395 19.95 -4.84 -10.74
N ARG A 396 21.24 -5.02 -10.43
CA ARG A 396 21.73 -6.26 -9.80
C ARG A 396 21.12 -6.49 -8.42
N THR A 397 21.06 -5.46 -7.59
CA THR A 397 20.41 -5.52 -6.27
C THR A 397 18.90 -5.74 -6.41
N ALA A 398 18.26 -5.10 -7.40
CA ALA A 398 16.84 -5.33 -7.69
C ALA A 398 16.56 -6.78 -8.12
N ASP A 399 17.42 -7.36 -8.96
CA ASP A 399 17.29 -8.76 -9.40
C ASP A 399 17.53 -9.74 -8.25
N ALA A 400 18.49 -9.45 -7.36
CA ALA A 400 18.71 -10.25 -6.14
C ALA A 400 17.50 -10.20 -5.20
N LEU A 401 16.97 -9.01 -4.91
CA LEU A 401 15.77 -8.83 -4.09
C LEU A 401 14.57 -9.55 -4.71
N ARG A 402 14.38 -9.40 -6.02
CA ARG A 402 13.33 -10.10 -6.77
C ARG A 402 13.44 -11.62 -6.60
N THR A 403 14.61 -12.21 -6.79
CA THR A 403 14.80 -13.66 -6.63
C THR A 403 14.48 -14.08 -5.20
N ALA A 404 15.00 -13.37 -4.20
CA ALA A 404 14.73 -13.65 -2.80
C ALA A 404 13.24 -13.57 -2.45
N MET A 405 12.51 -12.59 -3.01
CA MET A 405 11.05 -12.49 -2.85
C MET A 405 10.31 -13.67 -3.49
N LEU A 406 10.72 -14.13 -4.68
CA LEU A 406 10.09 -15.27 -5.34
C LEU A 406 10.32 -16.57 -4.54
N ASP A 407 11.55 -16.77 -4.06
CA ASP A 407 11.92 -17.91 -3.23
C ASP A 407 11.15 -17.91 -1.91
N ALA A 408 11.11 -16.75 -1.22
CA ALA A 408 10.36 -16.59 0.02
C ALA A 408 8.85 -16.81 -0.19
N ALA A 409 8.26 -16.30 -1.28
CA ALA A 409 6.85 -16.52 -1.58
C ALA A 409 6.52 -18.01 -1.78
N GLY A 410 7.38 -18.74 -2.50
CA GLY A 410 7.23 -20.18 -2.71
C GLY A 410 7.39 -20.99 -1.43
N ALA A 411 8.48 -20.75 -0.68
CA ALA A 411 8.79 -21.47 0.55
C ALA A 411 7.78 -21.19 1.68
N SER A 412 7.23 -19.98 1.73
CA SER A 412 6.27 -19.55 2.74
C SER A 412 4.82 -19.88 2.43
N ALA A 413 4.52 -20.49 1.27
CA ALA A 413 3.16 -20.66 0.77
C ALA A 413 2.37 -19.33 0.72
N PHE A 414 3.01 -18.28 0.18
CA PHE A 414 2.48 -16.93 0.05
C PHE A 414 2.06 -16.33 1.39
N ALA A 415 2.99 -16.27 2.35
CA ALA A 415 2.72 -15.63 3.63
C ALA A 415 2.47 -14.12 3.50
N GLU A 416 1.82 -13.54 4.50
CA GLU A 416 1.59 -12.10 4.64
C GLU A 416 2.93 -11.35 4.76
N TYR A 417 3.81 -11.85 5.64
CA TYR A 417 5.17 -11.36 5.87
C TYR A 417 6.08 -12.52 6.32
N VAL A 418 7.38 -12.28 6.32
CA VAL A 418 8.40 -13.26 6.68
C VAL A 418 9.43 -12.66 7.64
N ASP A 419 10.10 -13.50 8.41
CA ASP A 419 11.33 -13.10 9.11
C ASP A 419 12.35 -12.57 8.07
N PRO A 420 12.94 -11.38 8.27
CA PRO A 420 13.77 -10.74 7.25
C PRO A 420 15.08 -11.49 6.98
N VAL A 421 15.57 -12.31 7.92
CA VAL A 421 16.84 -13.04 7.84
C VAL A 421 16.61 -14.48 7.39
N THR A 422 15.66 -15.17 8.00
CA THR A 422 15.44 -16.61 7.77
C THR A 422 14.40 -16.90 6.69
N ALA A 423 13.64 -15.88 6.27
CA ALA A 423 12.46 -16.02 5.41
C ALA A 423 11.37 -16.94 5.99
N GLU A 424 11.40 -17.23 7.30
CA GLU A 424 10.37 -18.01 7.96
C GLU A 424 9.03 -17.28 7.89
N ALA A 425 7.99 -18.02 7.51
CA ALA A 425 6.67 -17.49 7.25
C ALA A 425 5.96 -17.05 8.54
N ARG A 426 5.39 -15.84 8.56
CA ARG A 426 4.64 -15.25 9.68
C ARG A 426 3.28 -14.73 9.21
N GLY A 427 2.38 -14.42 10.14
CA GLY A 427 1.02 -13.98 9.80
C GLY A 427 0.22 -15.04 9.06
N THR A 428 -0.75 -14.62 8.23
CA THR A 428 -1.58 -15.57 7.49
C THR A 428 -0.88 -16.11 6.22
N ARG A 429 -1.39 -17.22 5.67
CA ARG A 429 -0.90 -17.86 4.43
C ARG A 429 -1.88 -17.62 3.29
N ALA A 430 -1.47 -17.95 2.06
CA ALA A 430 -2.29 -17.69 0.87
C ALA A 430 -2.74 -16.21 0.79
N PHE A 431 -1.80 -15.31 1.06
CA PHE A 431 -2.05 -13.88 1.11
C PHE A 431 -2.12 -13.26 -0.29
N GLY A 432 -3.14 -12.43 -0.49
CA GLY A 432 -3.56 -11.88 -1.79
C GLY A 432 -2.46 -11.08 -2.48
N TRP A 433 -1.90 -10.04 -1.84
CA TRP A 433 -0.83 -9.29 -2.48
C TRP A 433 0.41 -10.15 -2.71
N THR A 434 0.69 -11.16 -1.88
CA THR A 434 1.96 -11.91 -1.99
C THR A 434 1.92 -12.75 -3.24
N ALA A 435 0.78 -13.41 -3.46
CA ALA A 435 0.49 -14.07 -4.73
C ALA A 435 0.48 -13.09 -5.91
N ALA A 436 -0.15 -11.93 -5.78
CA ALA A 436 -0.24 -10.95 -6.86
C ALA A 436 1.12 -10.41 -7.30
N LEU A 437 1.95 -10.00 -6.35
CA LEU A 437 3.29 -9.46 -6.60
C LEU A 437 4.26 -10.54 -7.08
N THR A 438 4.06 -11.80 -6.67
CA THR A 438 4.78 -12.94 -7.25
C THR A 438 4.49 -13.07 -8.76
N LEU A 439 3.23 -12.97 -9.18
CA LEU A 439 2.88 -13.01 -10.60
C LEU A 439 3.52 -11.86 -11.38
N ASP A 440 3.54 -10.67 -10.79
CA ASP A 440 4.12 -9.48 -11.40
C ASP A 440 5.64 -9.59 -11.57
N LEU A 441 6.34 -10.04 -10.53
CA LEU A 441 7.79 -10.26 -10.57
C LEU A 441 8.16 -11.39 -11.54
N LEU A 442 7.36 -12.45 -11.64
CA LEU A 442 7.58 -13.53 -12.61
C LEU A 442 7.45 -13.04 -14.06
N ALA A 443 6.46 -12.20 -14.36
CA ALA A 443 6.23 -11.66 -15.70
C ALA A 443 7.37 -10.72 -16.16
N ALA A 444 7.99 -9.99 -15.24
CA ALA A 444 9.07 -9.06 -15.56
C ALA A 444 10.33 -9.73 -16.17
N ALA A 445 10.60 -11.02 -15.92
CA ALA A 445 11.75 -11.73 -16.52
C ALA A 445 11.67 -11.87 -18.05
N GLY A 446 10.47 -12.02 -18.60
CA GLY A 446 10.32 -12.34 -20.02
C GLY A 446 10.62 -11.18 -20.96
N SER A 447 10.78 -9.96 -20.44
CA SER A 447 11.07 -8.76 -21.22
C SER A 447 12.56 -8.49 -21.44
N ALA A 448 13.45 -9.12 -20.66
CA ALA A 448 14.88 -8.81 -20.67
C ALA A 448 15.73 -9.71 -21.61
N SER A 449 15.14 -10.75 -22.21
CA SER A 449 15.88 -11.76 -23.00
C SER A 449 15.62 -11.70 -24.52
N GLY A 450 14.99 -10.63 -25.03
CA GLY A 450 14.82 -10.38 -26.46
C GLY A 450 15.62 -9.16 -26.90
N ASP A 451 16.44 -9.30 -27.95
CA ASP A 451 17.23 -8.22 -28.56
C ASP A 451 16.42 -6.93 -28.77
N GLY A 452 16.94 -5.80 -28.26
CA GLY A 452 16.56 -4.44 -28.69
C GLY A 452 15.91 -3.53 -27.64
N GLY A 453 16.74 -2.87 -26.82
CA GLY A 453 16.40 -1.64 -26.08
C GLY A 453 15.72 -1.83 -24.71
N PRO A 454 15.98 -0.95 -23.71
CA PRO A 454 15.40 -1.09 -22.39
C PRO A 454 13.90 -0.72 -22.42
N SER A 455 13.03 -1.71 -22.59
CA SER A 455 11.61 -1.59 -22.31
C SER A 455 11.34 -1.97 -20.85
N THR A 456 11.84 -1.15 -19.93
CA THR A 456 11.33 -1.17 -18.55
C THR A 456 9.89 -0.67 -18.61
N PRO A 457 8.90 -1.28 -17.92
CA PRO A 457 7.64 -0.59 -17.65
C PRO A 457 8.00 0.70 -16.92
N SER A 458 7.93 1.81 -17.64
CA SER A 458 8.54 3.06 -17.20
C SER A 458 7.73 3.58 -16.04
N ILE A 459 8.25 3.59 -14.82
CA ILE A 459 7.71 4.43 -13.74
C ILE A 459 8.21 5.89 -13.90
N GLY A 460 9.18 6.12 -14.80
CA GLY A 460 9.82 7.42 -15.01
C GLY A 460 9.23 8.26 -16.16
N VAL A 461 9.31 9.59 -15.98
CA VAL A 461 9.18 10.59 -17.04
C VAL A 461 10.36 10.41 -18.01
N ARG A 462 10.11 10.43 -19.33
CA ARG A 462 11.20 10.64 -20.30
C ARG A 462 11.67 12.09 -20.09
N THR A 463 12.88 12.26 -19.55
CA THR A 463 13.56 13.56 -19.53
C THR A 463 13.76 14.09 -20.93
#